data_AF-A0A7U8AQS5-F1
#
_entry.id   AF-A0A7U8AQS5-F1
#
_cell.length_a   1.000
_cell.length_b   1.000
_cell.length_c   1.000
_cell.angle_alpha   90.00
_cell.angle_beta   90.00
_cell.angle_gamma   90.00
#
_symmetry.space_group_name_H-M   'P 1'
#
loop_
_entity.id
_entity.type
_entity.pdbx_description
1 polymer ?
#
loop_
_entity_poly.entity_id
_entity_poly.type
_entity_poly.pdbx_seq_one_letter_code
_entity_poly.pdbx_strand_id
1 'polypeptide(L)'
;MSIITHIIEANEIARACLKNDLKYSLKEARIINSANERMLCFYFDNPFAIDLFERNKESIKNDLRCEYKKKIKLYKRIDFVFYDICSKNTNELKSKTTEEKQILQRGIDMLENIIKRSQNGKHR
;
A
#
# COMPACT_ATOMS: atom_id res chain seq x y z
N MET A 1 0.14 15.32 3.17
CA MET A 1 1.40 14.79 2.62
C MET A 1 1.09 13.64 1.67
N SER A 2 1.84 13.49 0.57
CA SER A 2 1.36 12.74 -0.59
C SER A 2 1.46 11.22 -0.40
N ILE A 3 0.54 10.50 -1.03
CA ILE A 3 0.52 9.03 -1.15
C ILE A 3 1.86 8.51 -1.71
N ILE A 4 2.53 9.31 -2.55
CA ILE A 4 3.81 8.96 -3.19
C ILE A 4 4.90 8.78 -2.13
N THR A 5 4.96 9.65 -1.12
CA THR A 5 5.96 9.54 -0.03
C THR A 5 5.77 8.24 0.77
N HIS A 6 4.53 7.81 1.00
CA HIS A 6 4.24 6.55 1.70
C HIS A 6 4.68 5.33 0.89
N ILE A 7 4.45 5.33 -0.42
CA ILE A 7 4.85 4.21 -1.29
C ILE A 7 6.37 4.11 -1.36
N ILE A 8 7.09 5.22 -1.49
CA ILE A 8 8.55 5.23 -1.50
C ILE A 8 9.11 4.68 -0.18
N GLU A 9 8.66 5.22 0.95
CA GLU A 9 9.16 4.76 2.26
C GLU A 9 8.80 3.31 2.57
N ALA A 10 7.61 2.84 2.16
CA ALA A 10 7.22 1.43 2.28
C ALA A 10 8.16 0.51 1.49
N ASN A 11 8.51 0.88 0.26
CA ASN A 11 9.44 0.11 -0.55
C ASN A 11 10.86 0.14 0.01
N GLU A 12 11.33 1.29 0.50
CA GLU A 12 12.66 1.40 1.09
C GLU A 12 12.79 0.53 2.34
N ILE A 13 11.86 0.65 3.30
CA ILE A 13 11.95 -0.12 4.55
C ILE A 13 11.78 -1.62 4.29
N ALA A 14 10.90 -2.00 3.36
CA ALA A 14 10.71 -3.39 2.96
C ALA A 14 11.98 -4.00 2.35
N ARG A 15 12.68 -3.26 1.46
CA ARG A 15 13.94 -3.73 0.87
C ARG A 15 15.09 -3.78 1.87
N ALA A 16 15.03 -2.99 2.93
CA ALA A 16 16.03 -2.98 3.99
C ALA A 16 15.89 -4.17 4.94
N CYS A 17 14.66 -4.64 5.22
CA CYS A 17 14.43 -5.75 6.14
C CYS A 17 14.49 -7.14 5.47
N LEU A 18 14.30 -7.23 4.15
CA LEU A 18 14.34 -8.51 3.43
C LEU A 18 15.77 -8.94 3.09
N LYS A 19 16.02 -10.25 3.18
CA LYS A 19 17.29 -10.89 2.83
C LYS A 19 17.19 -11.60 1.48
N ASN A 20 18.30 -11.61 0.73
CA ASN A 20 18.54 -12.43 -0.46
C ASN A 20 17.33 -12.51 -1.41
N ASP A 21 16.82 -13.73 -1.64
CA ASP A 21 15.81 -14.05 -2.65
C ASP A 21 14.52 -13.25 -2.46
N LEU A 22 14.06 -13.06 -1.22
CA LEU A 22 12.87 -12.26 -0.93
C LEU A 22 13.03 -10.81 -1.38
N LYS A 23 14.24 -10.24 -1.23
CA LYS A 23 14.53 -8.87 -1.64
C LYS A 23 14.49 -8.71 -3.17
N TYR A 24 14.96 -9.72 -3.91
CA TYR A 24 14.92 -9.73 -5.37
C TYR A 24 13.51 -9.98 -5.92
N SER A 25 12.73 -10.84 -5.26
CA SER A 25 11.35 -11.13 -5.65
C SER A 25 10.34 -10.04 -5.25
N LEU A 26 10.72 -9.11 -4.35
CA LEU A 26 9.84 -8.01 -3.94
C LEU A 26 9.57 -7.07 -5.13
N LYS A 27 8.29 -6.97 -5.50
CA LYS A 27 7.83 -6.01 -6.53
C LYS A 27 7.48 -4.68 -5.93
N GLU A 28 6.68 -4.70 -4.88
CA GLU A 28 6.22 -3.48 -4.23
C GLU A 28 5.85 -3.75 -2.77
N ALA A 29 6.00 -2.73 -1.93
CA ALA A 29 5.42 -2.73 -0.59
C ALA A 29 4.51 -1.52 -0.38
N ARG A 30 3.38 -1.73 0.31
CA ARG A 30 2.42 -0.67 0.64
C ARG A 30 1.79 -0.89 2.00
N ILE A 31 1.41 0.20 2.65
CA ILE A 31 0.51 0.12 3.80
C ILE A 31 -0.90 -0.15 3.27
N ILE A 32 -1.53 -1.21 3.76
CA ILE A 32 -2.92 -1.54 3.50
C ILE A 32 -3.72 -1.41 4.79
N ASN A 33 -4.97 -0.97 4.67
CA ASN A 33 -5.94 -1.03 5.74
C ASN A 33 -6.77 -2.28 5.53
N SER A 34 -6.65 -3.26 6.42
CA SER A 34 -7.46 -4.48 6.42
C SER A 34 -8.17 -4.58 7.76
N ALA A 35 -9.51 -4.61 7.76
CA ALA A 35 -10.33 -4.84 8.95
C ALA A 35 -9.92 -4.02 10.20
N ASN A 36 -9.69 -2.71 10.03
CA ASN A 36 -9.23 -1.75 11.05
C ASN A 36 -7.75 -1.83 11.47
N GLU A 37 -6.94 -2.70 10.85
CA GLU A 37 -5.50 -2.76 11.09
C GLU A 37 -4.72 -2.21 9.89
N ARG A 38 -3.78 -1.30 10.17
CA ARG A 38 -2.78 -0.85 9.18
C ARG A 38 -1.67 -1.90 9.13
N MET A 39 -1.50 -2.56 7.98
CA MET A 39 -0.46 -3.57 7.76
C MET A 39 0.50 -3.15 6.65
N LEU A 40 1.78 -3.45 6.79
CA LEU A 40 2.73 -3.32 5.69
C LEU A 40 2.68 -4.60 4.83
N CYS A 41 2.10 -4.47 3.64
CA CYS A 41 1.94 -5.56 2.70
C CYS A 41 3.09 -5.61 1.70
N PHE A 42 3.67 -6.79 1.54
CA PHE A 42 4.73 -7.10 0.60
C PHE A 42 4.13 -7.85 -0.60
N TYR A 43 4.30 -7.32 -1.80
CA TYR A 43 3.77 -7.91 -3.02
C TYR A 43 4.87 -8.65 -3.77
N PHE A 44 4.60 -9.93 -4.03
CA PHE A 44 5.47 -10.84 -4.77
C PHE A 44 4.76 -11.36 -6.02
N ASP A 45 5.51 -11.58 -7.09
CA ASP A 45 5.02 -12.28 -8.29
C ASP A 45 5.12 -13.81 -8.13
N ASN A 46 6.15 -14.26 -7.43
CA ASN A 46 6.46 -15.67 -7.22
C ASN A 46 5.74 -16.24 -5.98
N PRO A 47 4.89 -17.29 -6.12
CA PRO A 47 4.26 -17.99 -4.99
C PRO A 47 5.28 -18.55 -3.99
N PHE A 48 6.44 -19.02 -4.44
CA PHE A 48 7.48 -19.53 -3.54
C PHE A 48 8.04 -18.43 -2.62
N ALA A 49 8.08 -17.18 -3.11
CA ALA A 49 8.51 -16.04 -2.28
C ALA A 49 7.47 -15.70 -1.21
N ILE A 50 6.19 -15.90 -1.49
CA ILE A 50 5.10 -15.73 -0.51
C ILE A 50 5.24 -16.78 0.60
N ASP A 51 5.38 -18.06 0.24
CA ASP A 51 5.58 -19.13 1.21
C ASP A 51 6.85 -18.93 2.05
N LEU A 52 7.95 -18.51 1.41
CA LEU A 52 9.20 -18.21 2.10
C LEU A 52 9.07 -16.99 3.02
N PHE A 53 8.28 -15.99 2.65
CA PHE A 53 7.99 -14.84 3.49
C PHE A 53 7.22 -15.27 4.73
N GLU A 54 6.15 -16.05 4.58
CA GLU A 54 5.32 -16.47 5.71
C GLU A 54 6.11 -17.36 6.69
N ARG A 55 6.98 -18.25 6.19
CA ARG A 55 7.89 -19.05 7.04
C ARG A 55 8.87 -18.19 7.85
N ASN A 56 9.26 -17.04 7.32
CA ASN A 56 10.24 -16.14 7.93
C ASN A 56 9.60 -14.88 8.56
N LYS A 57 8.27 -14.82 8.65
CA LYS A 57 7.50 -13.61 8.99
C LYS A 57 8.01 -12.95 10.27
N GLU A 58 8.22 -13.72 11.33
CA GLU A 58 8.68 -13.18 12.62
C GLU A 58 10.12 -12.62 12.54
N SER A 59 11.01 -13.27 11.80
CA SER A 59 12.37 -12.74 11.57
C SER A 59 12.31 -11.42 10.82
N ILE A 60 11.51 -11.35 9.76
CA ILE A 60 11.35 -10.14 8.94
C ILE A 60 10.77 -9.01 9.78
N LYS A 61 9.78 -9.30 10.64
CA LYS A 61 9.18 -8.34 11.55
C LYS A 61 10.17 -7.76 12.55
N ASN A 62 11.10 -8.58 13.06
CA ASN A 62 12.16 -8.12 13.95
C ASN A 62 13.18 -7.23 13.23
N ASP A 63 13.63 -7.63 12.04
CA ASP A 63 14.53 -6.81 11.22
C ASP A 63 13.87 -5.47 10.85
N LEU A 64 12.58 -5.50 10.50
CA LEU A 64 11.78 -4.33 10.18
C LEU A 64 11.63 -3.38 11.38
N ARG A 65 11.46 -3.90 12.61
CA ARG A 65 11.45 -3.06 13.83
C ARG A 65 12.77 -2.32 14.02
N CYS A 66 13.89 -2.96 13.72
CA CYS A 66 15.21 -2.33 13.79
C CYS A 66 15.35 -1.20 12.77
N GLU A 67 14.96 -1.45 11.51
CA GLU A 67 14.99 -0.42 10.46
C GLU A 67 14.01 0.74 10.73
N TYR A 68 12.80 0.42 11.22
CA TYR A 68 11.79 1.43 11.55
C TYR A 68 12.28 2.43 12.59
N LYS A 69 12.98 1.94 13.63
CA LYS A 69 13.52 2.79 14.70
C LYS A 69 14.53 3.82 14.18
N LYS A 70 15.29 3.52 13.13
CA LYS A 70 16.28 4.46 12.54
C LYS A 70 15.62 5.71 11.96
N LYS A 71 14.40 5.58 11.43
CA LYS A 71 13.64 6.66 10.78
C LYS A 71 12.40 7.10 11.58
N ILE A 72 12.29 6.74 12.86
CA ILE A 72 11.06 6.94 13.66
C ILE A 72 10.57 8.39 13.71
N LYS A 73 11.48 9.38 13.73
CA LYS A 73 11.10 10.81 13.74
C LYS A 73 10.40 11.21 12.44
N LEU A 74 10.90 10.73 11.30
CA LEU A 74 10.29 10.95 9.99
C LEU A 74 8.92 10.27 9.94
N TYR A 75 8.85 8.99 10.32
CA TYR A 75 7.62 8.21 10.26
C TYR A 75 6.49 8.75 11.13
N LYS A 76 6.81 9.28 12.32
CA LYS A 76 5.83 10.01 13.15
C LYS A 76 5.32 11.28 12.47
N ARG A 77 6.19 12.04 11.80
CA ARG A 77 5.80 13.28 11.10
C ARG A 77 4.86 12.99 9.92
N ILE A 78 5.11 11.91 9.19
CA ILE A 78 4.35 11.57 7.98
C ILE A 78 3.16 10.62 8.21
N ASP A 79 2.86 10.25 9.46
CA ASP A 79 1.85 9.24 9.83
C ASP A 79 2.08 7.84 9.19
N PHE A 80 3.34 7.46 9.00
CA PHE A 80 3.73 6.16 8.47
C PHE A 80 3.72 5.11 9.59
N VAL A 81 2.53 4.59 9.88
CA VAL A 81 2.28 3.64 10.97
C VAL A 81 1.60 2.38 10.45
N PHE A 82 2.09 1.22 10.88
CA PHE A 82 1.52 -0.10 10.64
C PHE A 82 1.82 -1.00 11.86
N TYR A 83 0.99 -2.02 12.09
CA TYR A 83 1.02 -2.87 13.29
C TYR A 83 1.51 -4.29 13.00
N ASP A 84 1.26 -4.78 11.79
CA ASP A 84 1.71 -6.10 11.34
C ASP A 84 2.16 -6.07 9.88
N ILE A 85 2.69 -7.20 9.41
CA ILE A 85 3.13 -7.40 8.04
C ILE A 85 2.36 -8.55 7.39
N CYS A 86 2.18 -8.48 6.08
CA CYS A 86 1.60 -9.58 5.31
C CYS A 86 2.24 -9.68 3.93
N SER A 87 2.09 -10.84 3.29
CA SER A 87 2.45 -11.01 1.89
C SER A 87 1.21 -11.23 1.02
N LYS A 88 1.26 -10.75 -0.23
CA LYS A 88 0.21 -10.92 -1.23
C LYS A 88 0.80 -11.14 -2.61
N ASN A 89 0.00 -11.71 -3.51
CA ASN A 89 0.39 -11.79 -4.91
C ASN A 89 0.19 -10.44 -5.62
N THR A 90 1.08 -10.07 -6.54
CA THR A 90 0.92 -8.87 -7.39
C THR A 90 -0.40 -8.82 -8.17
N ASN A 91 -1.05 -9.95 -8.44
CA ASN A 91 -2.38 -9.96 -9.05
C ASN A 91 -3.43 -9.25 -8.16
N GLU A 92 -3.29 -9.35 -6.84
CA GLU A 92 -4.16 -8.64 -5.88
C GLU A 92 -3.85 -7.14 -5.78
N LEU A 93 -2.64 -6.72 -6.19
CA LEU A 93 -2.30 -5.30 -6.28
C LEU A 93 -3.10 -4.62 -7.41
N LYS A 94 -3.23 -5.31 -8.55
CA LYS A 94 -3.90 -4.78 -9.75
C LYS A 94 -5.42 -4.72 -9.60
N SER A 95 -6.04 -5.74 -9.01
CA SER A 95 -7.50 -5.78 -8.82
C SER A 95 -7.99 -4.58 -8.00
N LYS A 96 -7.31 -4.27 -6.90
CA LYS A 96 -7.66 -3.13 -6.04
C LYS A 96 -7.57 -1.78 -6.77
N THR A 97 -6.51 -1.57 -7.56
CA THR A 97 -6.41 -0.33 -8.37
C THR A 97 -7.48 -0.21 -9.44
N THR A 98 -8.08 -1.31 -9.88
CA THR A 98 -9.11 -1.30 -10.92
C THR A 98 -10.47 -0.93 -10.32
N GLU A 99 -10.82 -1.52 -9.18
CA GLU A 99 -12.04 -1.19 -8.44
C GLU A 99 -12.02 0.26 -7.95
N GLU A 100 -10.91 0.71 -7.35
CA GLU A 100 -10.75 2.09 -6.90
C GLU A 100 -10.89 3.08 -8.05
N LYS A 101 -10.31 2.78 -9.23
CA LYS A 101 -10.47 3.60 -10.44
C LYS A 101 -11.92 3.65 -10.91
N GLN A 102 -12.63 2.52 -10.91
CA GLN A 102 -14.04 2.47 -11.32
C GLN A 102 -14.94 3.26 -10.36
N ILE A 103 -14.71 3.17 -9.06
CA ILE A 103 -15.45 3.93 -8.04
C ILE A 103 -15.19 5.42 -8.22
N LEU A 104 -13.92 5.81 -8.39
CA LEU A 104 -13.54 7.20 -8.62
C LEU A 104 -14.20 7.75 -9.90
N GLN A 105 -14.19 6.98 -10.99
CA GLN A 105 -14.81 7.37 -12.25
C GLN A 105 -16.32 7.58 -12.09
N ARG A 106 -17.02 6.66 -11.41
CA ARG A 106 -18.46 6.83 -11.11
C ARG A 106 -18.73 8.10 -10.31
N GLY A 107 -17.87 8.43 -9.35
CA GLY A 107 -17.95 9.67 -8.58
C GLY A 107 -17.78 10.91 -9.45
N ILE A 108 -16.81 10.90 -10.36
CA ILE A 108 -16.57 11.98 -11.33
C ILE A 108 -17.79 12.15 -12.24
N ASP A 109 -18.29 11.07 -12.83
CA ASP A 109 -19.44 11.10 -13.74
C ASP A 109 -20.70 11.67 -13.03
N MET A 110 -20.90 11.34 -11.75
CA MET A 110 -21.99 11.88 -10.95
C MET A 110 -21.85 13.40 -10.74
N LEU A 111 -20.66 13.87 -10.39
CA LEU A 111 -20.37 15.29 -10.20
C LEU A 111 -20.55 16.08 -11.50
N GLU A 112 -20.06 15.56 -12.63
CA GLU A 112 -20.25 16.17 -13.95
C GLU A 112 -21.74 16.31 -14.30
N ASN A 113 -22.54 15.28 -14.01
CA ASN A 113 -23.98 15.31 -14.23
C ASN A 113 -24.70 16.35 -13.36
N ILE A 114 -24.28 16.53 -12.11
CA ILE A 114 -24.81 17.57 -11.22
C ILE A 114 -24.48 18.96 -11.77
N ILE A 115 -23.24 19.19 -12.23
CA ILE A 115 -22.80 20.46 -12.82
C ILE A 115 -23.59 20.77 -14.09
N LYS A 116 -23.75 19.81 -15.00
CA LYS A 116 -24.54 19.97 -16.24
C LYS A 116 -25.99 20.33 -15.94
N ARG A 117 -26.61 19.67 -14.95
CA ARG A 117 -27.99 19.99 -14.51
C ARG A 117 -28.09 21.38 -13.87
N SER A 118 -27.09 21.79 -13.09
CA SER A 118 -27.05 23.12 -12.48
C SER A 118 -26.89 24.24 -13.52
N GLN A 119 -26.10 24.01 -14.57
CA GLN A 119 -25.95 24.95 -15.69
C GLN A 119 -27.24 25.05 -16.52
N ASN A 120 -27.93 23.93 -16.75
CA ASN A 120 -29.21 23.91 -17.47
C ASN A 120 -30.40 24.45 -16.64
N GLY A 121 -30.26 24.54 -15.31
CA GLY A 121 -31.28 25.05 -14.39
C GLY A 121 -31.26 26.57 -14.17
N LYS A 122 -30.33 27.31 -14.77
CA LYS A 122 -30.19 28.78 -14.59
C LYS A 122 -31.01 29.63 -15.56
N HIS A 123 -31.96 29.05 -16.31
CA HIS A 123 -32.88 29.78 -17.19
C HIS A 123 -34.35 29.41 -16.91
N ARG A 124 -34.81 29.69 -15.69
CA ARG A 124 -36.22 29.99 -15.43
C ARG A 124 -36.31 31.24 -14.58
#